data_AF-K2CWZ6-F1
#
_entry.id   AF-K2CWZ6-F1
#
_cell.length_a   1.000
_cell.length_b   1.000
_cell.length_c   1.000
_cell.angle_alpha   90.00
_cell.angle_beta   90.00
_cell.angle_gamma   90.00
#
_symmetry.space_group_name_H-M   'P 1'
#
loop_
_entity.id
_entity.type
_entity.pdbx_description
1 polymer ?
#
loop_
_entity_poly.entity_id
_entity_poly.type
_entity_poly.pdbx_seq_one_letter_code
_entity_poly.pdbx_strand_id
1 'polypeptide(L)'
;MAKDKVICGIDIGSSKIATLIASIDEDGRINLIGVSATPSKGVRKNQVVDIEDAVEAITESVEAAERMAGYSISEAFVTIGG
;
A
#
# COMPACT_ATOMS: atom_id res chain seq x y z
N MET A 1 -17.78 20.53 5.24
CA MET A 1 -16.35 20.36 4.91
C MET A 1 -16.28 19.18 3.96
N ALA A 2 -15.80 19.37 2.73
CA ALA A 2 -15.56 18.24 1.85
C ALA A 2 -14.53 17.33 2.54
N LYS A 3 -14.78 16.02 2.55
CA LYS A 3 -13.83 15.07 3.11
C LYS A 3 -12.72 14.93 2.08
N ASP A 4 -11.48 15.21 2.45
CA ASP A 4 -10.32 14.99 1.57
C ASP A 4 -10.39 13.58 1.00
N LYS A 5 -10.16 13.46 -0.30
CA LYS A 5 -10.20 12.16 -0.96
C LYS A 5 -8.90 11.43 -0.63
N VAL A 6 -9.00 10.31 0.08
CA VAL A 6 -7.85 9.44 0.38
C VAL A 6 -7.77 8.35 -0.68
N ILE A 7 -6.56 8.09 -1.18
CA ILE A 7 -6.26 7.02 -2.13
C ILE A 7 -5.09 6.18 -1.61
N CYS A 8 -5.19 4.87 -1.77
CA CYS A 8 -4.14 3.91 -1.42
C CYS A 8 -3.65 3.18 -2.67
N GLY A 9 -2.34 3.07 -2.82
CA GLY A 9 -1.67 2.27 -3.83
C GLY A 9 -0.75 1.24 -3.19
N ILE A 10 -0.81 -0.01 -3.65
CA ILE A 10 0.04 -1.10 -3.19
C ILE A 10 0.77 -1.69 -4.40
N ASP A 11 2.10 -1.69 -4.35
CA ASP A 11 2.97 -2.36 -5.30
C ASP A 11 3.55 -3.63 -4.69
N ILE A 12 3.19 -4.78 -5.26
CA ILE A 12 3.64 -6.10 -4.83
C ILE A 12 4.74 -6.57 -5.79
N GLY A 13 5.98 -6.28 -5.42
CA GLY A 13 7.18 -6.76 -6.11
C GLY A 13 7.73 -8.04 -5.48
N SER A 14 8.60 -8.73 -6.22
CA SER A 14 9.31 -9.92 -5.70
C SER A 14 10.42 -9.58 -4.68
N SER A 15 10.81 -8.31 -4.59
CA SER A 15 11.83 -7.85 -3.62
C SER A 15 11.21 -7.14 -2.42
N LYS A 16 10.19 -6.32 -2.66
CA LYS A 16 9.53 -5.52 -1.64
C LYS A 16 8.06 -5.33 -1.99
N ILE A 17 7.26 -5.05 -0.97
CA ILE A 17 5.90 -4.57 -1.08
C ILE A 17 5.90 -3.12 -0.61
N ALA A 18 5.45 -2.21 -1.47
CA ALA A 18 5.39 -0.79 -1.16
C ALA A 18 3.93 -0.35 -1.08
N THR A 19 3.56 0.29 0.03
CA THR A 19 2.22 0.89 0.19
C THR A 19 2.36 2.40 0.31
N LEU A 20 1.52 3.11 -0.44
CA LEU A 20 1.46 4.56 -0.47
C LEU A 20 0.02 5.00 -0.19
N ILE A 21 -0.16 5.93 0.73
CA ILE A 21 -1.44 6.57 1.03
C ILE A 21 -1.29 8.07 0.77
N ALA A 22 -2.19 8.61 -0.03
CA ALA A 22 -2.22 10.03 -0.36
C ALA A 22 -3.59 10.65 -0.08
N SER A 23 -3.59 11.90 0.37
CA SER A 23 -4.78 12.76 0.39
C SER A 23 -4.75 13.68 -0.83
N ILE A 24 -5.90 13.86 -1.46
CA ILE A 24 -6.11 14.79 -2.57
C ILE A 24 -6.99 15.93 -2.05
N ASP A 25 -6.45 17.15 -2.08
CA ASP A 25 -7.18 18.35 -1.67
C ASP A 25 -8.16 18.83 -2.76
N GLU A 26 -8.95 19.87 -2.45
CA GLU A 26 -9.96 20.42 -3.37
C GLU A 26 -9.35 20.99 -4.66
N ASP A 27 -8.08 21.40 -4.63
CA ASP A 27 -7.32 21.90 -5.79
C ASP A 27 -6.70 20.77 -6.62
N GLY A 28 -6.89 19.51 -6.21
CA GLY A 28 -6.34 18.33 -6.86
C GLY A 28 -4.88 18.05 -6.54
N ARG A 29 -4.29 18.72 -5.55
CA ARG A 29 -2.91 18.47 -5.13
C ARG A 29 -2.84 17.18 -4.32
N ILE A 30 -1.84 16.37 -4.66
CA ILE A 30 -1.62 15.08 -4.02
C ILE A 30 -0.56 15.25 -2.93
N ASN A 31 -0.93 14.94 -1.69
CA ASN A 31 -0.01 14.90 -0.56
C ASN A 31 0.16 13.46 -0.09
N LEU A 32 1.39 12.94 -0.08
CA LEU A 32 1.69 11.65 0.53
C LEU A 32 1.63 11.78 2.04
N ILE A 33 0.75 11.01 2.66
CA ILE A 33 0.50 11.03 4.10
C ILE A 33 0.90 9.72 4.78
N GLY A 34 1.06 8.62 4.02
CA GLY A 34 1.59 7.36 4.53
C GLY A 34 2.45 6.66 3.48
N VAL A 35 3.59 6.13 3.90
CA VAL A 35 4.48 5.34 3.04
C VAL A 35 5.02 4.14 3.81
N SER A 36 5.17 3.01 3.13
CA SER A 36 5.86 1.85 3.66
C SER A 36 6.62 1.10 2.57
N ALA A 37 7.65 0.38 2.98
CA ALA A 37 8.38 -0.55 2.13
C ALA A 37 8.77 -1.75 2.99
N THR A 38 8.14 -2.88 2.74
CA THR A 38 8.31 -4.12 3.50
C THR A 38 9.00 -5.16 2.62
N PRO A 39 9.97 -5.94 3.14
CA PRO A 39 10.54 -7.05 2.39
C PRO A 39 9.45 -8.02 1.91
N SER A 40 9.49 -8.40 0.62
CA SER A 40 8.48 -9.30 0.06
C SER A 40 8.73 -10.74 0.50
N LYS A 41 7.66 -11.41 0.94
CA LYS A 41 7.63 -12.86 1.22
C LYS A 41 6.46 -13.47 0.45
N GLY A 42 6.57 -14.75 0.10
CA GLY A 42 5.52 -15.46 -0.64
C GLY A 42 5.32 -15.03 -2.10
N VAL A 43 6.07 -14.05 -2.62
CA VAL A 43 6.02 -13.62 -4.03
C VAL A 43 7.37 -13.81 -4.71
N ARG A 44 7.39 -14.51 -5.86
CA ARG A 44 8.59 -14.72 -6.68
C ARG A 44 8.25 -14.68 -8.17
N LYS A 45 9.06 -13.99 -8.96
CA LYS A 45 8.87 -13.86 -10.43
C LYS A 45 7.41 -13.52 -10.80
N ASN A 46 6.84 -12.56 -10.06
CA ASN A 46 5.48 -12.04 -10.26
C ASN A 46 4.38 -13.10 -10.04
N GLN A 47 4.68 -14.15 -9.29
CA GLN A 47 3.74 -15.19 -8.88
C GLN A 47 3.72 -15.32 -7.36
N VAL A 48 2.52 -15.52 -6.81
CA VAL A 48 2.34 -15.90 -5.41
C VAL A 48 2.71 -17.38 -5.30
N VAL A 49 3.83 -17.65 -4.63
CA VAL A 49 4.35 -19.01 -4.40
C VAL A 49 4.01 -19.54 -3.01
N ASP A 50 3.72 -18.63 -2.08
CA ASP A 50 3.22 -18.92 -0.73
C ASP A 50 2.20 -17.85 -0.35
N ILE A 51 0.97 -18.26 -0.06
CA ILE A 51 -0.13 -17.33 0.19
C ILE A 51 -0.09 -16.77 1.62
N GLU A 52 0.37 -17.55 2.59
CA GLU A 52 0.38 -17.16 4.00
C GLU A 52 1.45 -16.08 4.21
N ASP A 53 2.64 -16.32 3.69
CA ASP A 53 3.75 -15.35 3.67
C ASP A 53 3.38 -14.07 2.92
N ALA A 54 2.68 -14.19 1.78
CA ALA A 54 2.26 -13.03 1.00
C ALA A 54 1.22 -12.20 1.76
N VAL A 55 0.25 -12.84 2.41
CA VAL A 55 -0.75 -12.16 3.24
C VAL A 55 -0.07 -11.42 4.41
N GLU A 56 0.86 -12.05 5.11
CA GLU A 56 1.60 -11.42 6.21
C GLU A 56 2.37 -10.18 5.73
N ALA A 57 3.15 -10.31 4.66
CA ALA A 57 3.97 -9.21 4.14
C ALA A 57 3.15 -8.04 3.59
N ILE A 58 2.03 -8.32 2.91
CA ILE A 58 1.09 -7.29 2.44
C ILE A 58 0.46 -6.58 3.63
N THR A 59 0.00 -7.34 4.63
CA THR A 59 -0.63 -6.77 5.83
C THR A 59 0.33 -5.86 6.57
N GLU A 60 1.57 -6.30 6.80
CA GLU A 60 2.62 -5.49 7.43
C GLU A 60 2.86 -4.18 6.66
N SER A 61 2.93 -4.24 5.33
CA SER A 61 3.10 -3.05 4.47
C SER A 61 1.93 -2.08 4.60
N VAL A 62 0.69 -2.58 4.54
CA VAL A 62 -0.52 -1.75 4.63
C VAL A 62 -0.63 -1.09 6.00
N GLU A 63 -0.53 -1.88 7.07
CA GLU A 63 -0.65 -1.33 8.42
C GLU A 63 0.44 -0.29 8.73
N ALA A 64 1.65 -0.47 8.24
CA ALA A 64 2.72 0.52 8.42
C ALA A 64 2.38 1.86 7.74
N ALA A 65 1.82 1.82 6.53
CA ALA A 65 1.40 3.02 5.83
C ALA A 65 0.17 3.67 6.50
N GLU A 66 -0.80 2.87 6.94
CA GLU A 66 -1.99 3.34 7.68
C GLU A 66 -1.61 4.01 9.00
N ARG A 67 -0.72 3.40 9.78
CA ARG A 67 -0.19 3.98 11.03
C ARG A 67 0.47 5.33 10.79
N MET A 68 1.21 5.47 9.68
CA MET A 68 1.84 6.73 9.31
C MET A 68 0.80 7.78 8.86
N ALA A 69 -0.20 7.36 8.09
CA ALA A 69 -1.26 8.25 7.61
C ALA A 69 -2.25 8.68 8.70
N GLY A 70 -2.41 7.87 9.76
CA GLY A 70 -3.50 8.06 10.73
C GLY A 70 -4.88 7.75 10.14
N TYR A 71 -4.93 6.95 9.07
CA TYR A 71 -6.15 6.54 8.37
C TYR A 71 -6.19 5.03 8.23
N SER A 72 -7.39 4.46 8.39
CA SER A 72 -7.69 3.11 7.92
C SER A 72 -8.23 3.19 6.49
N ILE A 73 -7.67 2.41 5.59
CA ILE A 73 -8.05 2.35 4.17
C ILE A 73 -9.03 1.20 3.96
N SER A 74 -10.07 1.44 3.15
CA SER A 74 -11.08 0.43 2.78
C SER A 74 -10.90 -0.10 1.36
N GLU A 75 -10.14 0.61 0.54
CA GLU A 75 -9.90 0.30 -0.87
C GLU A 75 -8.48 0.68 -1.26
N ALA A 76 -7.90 -0.07 -2.21
CA ALA A 76 -6.56 0.18 -2.71
C ALA A 76 -6.47 -0.20 -4.19
N PHE A 77 -5.62 0.52 -4.92
CA PHE A 77 -5.14 0.12 -6.24
C PHE A 77 -3.93 -0.77 -6.06
N VAL A 78 -3.95 -1.95 -6.67
CA VAL A 78 -2.88 -2.95 -6.49
C VAL A 78 -2.22 -3.25 -7.82
N THR A 79 -0.89 -3.29 -7.83
CA THR A 79 -0.08 -3.84 -8.92
C THR A 79 0.69 -5.06 -8.43
N ILE A 80 0.84 -6.05 -9.31
CA ILE A 80 1.67 -7.24 -9.08
C ILE A 80 2.73 -7.27 -10.17
N GLY A 81 3.98 -7.36 -9.74
CA GLY A 81 5.14 -7.57 -10.59
C GLY A 81 6.15 -6.44 -10.62
N GLY A 82 5.87 -5.34 -9.92
CA GLY A 82 6.67 -4.11 -9.95
C GLY A 82 6.37 -3.29 -11.19
#